data_AF-A0A7S3CMD7-F1
#
_entry.id   AF-A0A7S3CMD7-F1
#
_cell.length_a   1.000
_cell.length_b   1.000
_cell.length_c   1.000
_cell.angle_alpha   90.00
_cell.angle_beta   90.00
_cell.angle_gamma   90.00
#
_symmetry.space_group_name_H-M   'P 1'
#
loop_
_entity.id
_entity.type
_entity.pdbx_description
1 polymer ?
#
loop_
_entity_poly.entity_id
_entity_poly.type
_entity_poly.pdbx_seq_one_letter_code
_entity_poly.pdbx_strand_id
1 'polypeptide(L)'
;QRLLNQRQFYEVARQAYPLSAEVTAKPGFLSLPEMLGAFPKRGLGMKVYKKTWPENSYWLVKHVIYTSPKYSRYYGVKYWQGEIEKGQVGKIKGASKRGVWQFDFNNAFNLPLPLLRQKISEDGELLAKYEQWVQEQPAHEQESPKASEEEES
;
A
#
# COMPACT_ATOMS: atom_id res chain seq x y z
N GLN A 1 -16.49 -0.69 3.17
CA GLN A 1 -15.95 0.08 4.32
C GLN A 1 -14.60 -0.49 4.72
N ARG A 2 -13.68 0.32 5.28
CA ARG A 2 -12.43 -0.18 5.89
C ARG A 2 -12.75 -0.68 7.29
N LEU A 3 -12.27 -1.88 7.63
CA LEU A 3 -12.39 -2.43 8.98
C LEU A 3 -11.35 -1.81 9.92
N LEU A 4 -10.11 -1.61 9.45
CA LEU A 4 -9.03 -0.99 10.24
C LEU A 4 -8.99 0.52 10.02
N ASN A 5 -8.71 1.26 11.10
CA ASN A 5 -8.36 2.69 10.98
C ASN A 5 -6.95 2.85 10.37
N GLN A 6 -6.59 4.07 9.98
CA GLN A 6 -5.33 4.33 9.25
C GLN A 6 -4.08 3.92 10.05
N ARG A 7 -4.09 4.12 11.38
CA ARG A 7 -2.99 3.75 12.26
C ARG A 7 -2.84 2.23 12.36
N GLN A 8 -3.94 1.51 12.60
CA GLN A 8 -3.96 0.05 12.67
C GLN A 8 -3.51 -0.56 11.34
N PHE A 9 -4.00 -0.03 10.21
CA PHE A 9 -3.56 -0.46 8.89
C PHE A 9 -2.05 -0.28 8.71
N TYR A 10 -1.49 0.85 9.16
CA TYR A 10 -0.07 1.11 9.08
C TYR A 10 0.77 0.14 9.90
N GLU A 11 0.33 -0.19 11.13
CA GLU A 11 1.02 -1.16 11.98
C GLU A 11 1.09 -2.55 11.33
N VAL A 12 -0.05 -3.03 10.81
CA VAL A 12 -0.13 -4.34 10.15
C VAL A 12 0.66 -4.34 8.84
N ALA A 13 0.59 -3.24 8.06
CA ALA A 13 1.38 -3.10 6.83
C ALA A 13 2.88 -3.17 7.11
N ARG A 14 3.34 -2.57 8.22
CA ARG A 14 4.76 -2.57 8.61
C ARG A 14 5.24 -3.95 9.06
N GLN A 15 4.36 -4.74 9.68
CA GLN A 15 4.65 -6.13 10.05
C GLN A 15 4.68 -7.04 8.81
N ALA A 16 3.74 -6.84 7.88
CA ALA A 16 3.64 -7.62 6.65
C ALA A 16 4.80 -7.35 5.68
N TYR A 17 5.21 -6.08 5.58
CA TYR A 17 6.18 -5.60 4.63
C TYR A 17 7.31 -4.86 5.35
N PRO A 18 8.15 -5.56 6.12
CA PRO A 18 9.25 -4.94 6.82
C PRO A 18 10.22 -4.32 5.81
N LEU A 19 10.70 -3.11 6.11
CA LEU A 19 11.83 -2.54 5.38
C LEU A 19 13.03 -3.47 5.58
N SER A 20 13.72 -3.84 4.49
CA SER A 20 14.87 -4.75 4.55
C SER A 20 15.90 -4.29 5.58
N ALA A 21 16.58 -5.21 6.26
CA ALA A 21 17.57 -4.89 7.30
C ALA A 21 18.68 -3.94 6.84
N GLU A 22 19.06 -3.96 5.55
CA GLU A 22 20.02 -3.02 4.93
C GLU A 22 19.52 -1.56 4.90
N VAL A 23 18.23 -1.36 5.14
CA VAL A 23 17.51 -0.09 5.10
C VAL A 23 17.14 0.30 6.54
N THR A 24 18.11 0.22 7.45
CA THR A 24 18.01 0.68 8.85
C THR A 24 18.10 2.22 8.94
N ALA A 25 17.36 2.94 8.10
CA ALA A 25 17.39 4.40 8.14
C ALA A 25 16.25 4.95 9.01
N LYS A 26 16.59 5.85 9.94
CA LYS A 26 15.62 6.58 10.79
C LYS A 26 14.51 7.20 9.92
N PRO A 27 13.27 7.38 10.44
CA PRO A 27 12.20 8.07 9.73
C PRO A 27 12.70 9.41 9.15
N GLY A 28 12.70 9.54 7.82
CA GLY A 28 13.31 10.69 7.17
C GLY A 28 14.76 10.54 6.71
N PHE A 29 15.25 9.32 6.46
CA PHE A 29 16.52 9.08 5.76
C PHE A 29 16.39 8.26 4.48
N LEU A 30 15.17 7.81 4.16
CA LEU A 30 14.90 6.97 3.00
C LEU A 30 14.52 7.79 1.77
N SER A 31 14.89 7.26 0.61
CA SER A 31 14.41 7.72 -0.69
C SER A 31 13.10 7.04 -1.05
N LEU A 32 12.40 7.56 -2.05
CA LEU A 32 11.11 7.03 -2.49
C LEU A 32 11.20 5.56 -2.99
N PRO A 33 12.23 5.14 -3.75
CA PRO A 33 12.46 3.73 -4.09
C PRO A 33 12.61 2.82 -2.88
N GLU A 34 13.36 3.26 -1.85
CA GLU A 34 13.60 2.49 -0.64
C GLU A 34 12.33 2.37 0.22
N MET A 35 11.55 3.45 0.30
CA MET A 35 10.29 3.48 1.06
C MET A 35 9.20 2.64 0.41
N LEU A 36 9.00 2.81 -0.90
CA LEU A 36 7.91 2.14 -1.60
C LEU A 36 8.28 0.73 -2.08
N GLY A 37 9.58 0.43 -2.18
CA GLY A 37 10.08 -0.85 -2.66
C GLY A 37 9.68 -2.06 -1.80
N ALA A 38 9.39 -1.84 -0.51
CA ALA A 38 8.91 -2.88 0.40
C ALA A 38 7.43 -3.23 0.19
N PHE A 39 6.63 -2.33 -0.39
CA PHE A 39 5.19 -2.52 -0.52
C PHE A 39 4.79 -3.21 -1.84
N PRO A 40 3.61 -3.88 -1.87
CA PRO A 40 3.09 -4.50 -3.08
C PRO A 40 3.06 -3.53 -4.27
N LYS A 41 3.39 -4.06 -5.45
CA LYS A 41 3.47 -3.29 -6.71
C LYS A 41 4.33 -2.02 -6.58
N ARG A 42 5.31 -2.02 -5.66
CA ARG A 42 6.23 -0.91 -5.37
C ARG A 42 5.52 0.40 -5.06
N GLY A 43 4.38 0.32 -4.37
CA GLY A 43 3.60 1.47 -3.94
C GLY A 43 2.72 2.12 -5.01
N LEU A 44 2.35 1.38 -6.06
CA LEU A 44 1.33 1.81 -7.01
C LEU A 44 -0.01 2.09 -6.29
N GLY A 45 -0.62 3.24 -6.55
CA GLY A 45 -1.87 3.67 -5.91
C GLY A 45 -1.68 4.44 -4.59
N MET A 46 -0.45 4.46 -4.05
CA MET A 46 -0.13 5.22 -2.85
C MET A 46 -0.01 6.72 -3.15
N LYS A 47 -0.29 7.56 -2.16
CA LYS A 47 0.01 8.99 -2.20
C LYS A 47 1.40 9.21 -1.65
N VAL A 48 2.19 10.04 -2.32
CA VAL A 48 3.53 10.44 -1.85
C VAL A 48 3.68 11.94 -1.89
N TYR A 49 4.26 12.51 -0.84
CA TYR A 49 4.38 13.95 -0.67
C TYR A 49 5.67 14.30 0.05
N LYS A 50 6.06 15.57 0.00
CA LYS A 50 7.24 16.03 0.71
C LYS A 50 6.84 16.58 2.07
N LYS A 51 7.73 16.45 3.05
CA LYS A 51 7.55 17.01 4.40
C LYS A 51 7.21 18.50 4.42
N THR A 52 7.75 19.26 3.46
CA THR A 52 7.60 20.72 3.36
C THR A 52 6.44 21.15 2.48
N TRP A 53 5.65 20.21 1.96
CA TRP A 53 4.51 20.55 1.11
C TRP A 53 3.28 20.89 1.95
N PRO A 54 2.41 21.80 1.46
CA PRO A 54 1.18 22.10 2.15
C PRO A 54 0.25 20.89 2.16
N GLU A 55 -0.75 20.91 3.03
CA GLU A 55 -1.77 19.87 3.08
C GLU A 55 -2.45 19.66 1.73
N ASN A 56 -2.97 18.45 1.51
CA ASN A 56 -3.62 18.04 0.26
C ASN A 56 -2.74 18.20 -1.00
N SER A 57 -1.41 18.26 -0.83
CA SER A 57 -0.46 18.33 -1.93
C SER A 57 0.37 17.05 -1.99
N TYR A 58 0.17 16.26 -3.03
CA TYR A 58 0.77 14.94 -3.16
C TYR A 58 0.84 14.49 -4.62
N TRP A 59 1.65 13.48 -4.88
CA TRP A 59 1.57 12.68 -6.10
C TRP A 59 0.80 11.40 -5.81
N LEU A 60 -0.16 11.07 -6.66
CA LEU A 60 -0.76 9.75 -6.69
C LEU A 60 0.05 8.86 -7.64
N VAL A 61 0.74 7.86 -7.12
CA VAL A 61 1.59 6.97 -7.91
C VAL A 61 0.72 6.13 -8.85
N LYS A 62 0.95 6.24 -10.16
CA LYS A 62 0.21 5.50 -11.19
C LYS A 62 1.07 4.47 -11.91
N HIS A 63 2.36 4.74 -12.07
CA HIS A 63 3.26 3.87 -12.80
C HIS A 63 4.67 3.90 -12.20
N VAL A 64 5.35 2.76 -12.21
CA VAL A 64 6.69 2.59 -11.66
C VAL A 64 7.53 1.83 -12.67
N ILE A 65 8.64 2.44 -13.11
CA ILE A 65 9.66 1.76 -13.91
C ILE A 65 10.77 1.35 -12.95
N TYR A 66 10.82 0.06 -12.65
CA TYR A 66 11.84 -0.52 -11.80
C TYR A 66 13.12 -0.81 -12.60
N THR A 67 14.27 -0.37 -12.10
CA THR A 67 15.57 -0.74 -12.67
C THR A 67 16.41 -1.50 -11.64
N SER A 68 16.45 -1.03 -10.39
CA SER A 68 17.10 -1.71 -9.28
C SER A 68 16.52 -1.21 -7.94
N PRO A 69 16.85 -1.82 -6.79
CA PRO A 69 16.32 -1.40 -5.48
C PRO A 69 16.54 0.09 -5.17
N LYS A 70 17.69 0.64 -5.58
CA LYS A 70 18.05 2.05 -5.36
C LYS A 70 17.64 2.96 -6.52
N TYR A 71 17.47 2.40 -7.72
CA TYR A 71 17.18 3.16 -8.94
C TYR A 71 15.84 2.73 -9.51
N SER A 72 14.79 3.48 -9.18
CA SER A 72 13.44 3.32 -9.72
C SER A 72 12.87 4.67 -10.12
N ARG A 73 12.14 4.71 -11.23
CA ARG A 73 11.47 5.93 -11.72
C ARG A 73 9.99 5.82 -11.43
N TYR A 74 9.45 6.85 -10.79
CA TYR A 74 8.06 6.91 -10.41
C TYR A 74 7.33 7.95 -11.25
N TYR A 75 6.09 7.62 -11.61
CA TYR A 75 5.20 8.46 -12.40
C TYR A 75 3.83 8.48 -11.73
N GLY A 76 3.18 9.63 -11.75
CA GLY A 76 1.91 9.82 -11.06
C GLY A 76 1.18 11.08 -11.50
N VAL A 77 0.00 11.29 -10.92
CA VAL A 77 -0.76 12.52 -11.08
C VAL A 77 -0.45 13.44 -9.90
N LYS A 78 -0.10 14.70 -10.17
CA LYS A 78 0.17 15.68 -9.11
C LYS A 78 -1.13 16.36 -8.69
N TYR A 79 -1.38 16.32 -7.40
CA TYR A 79 -2.39 17.09 -6.71
C TYR A 79 -1.68 18.19 -5.92
N TRP A 80 -2.15 19.42 -6.04
CA TRP A 80 -1.63 20.57 -5.31
C TRP A 80 -2.80 21.26 -4.64
N GLN A 81 -2.79 21.31 -3.31
CA GLN A 81 -3.88 21.87 -2.49
C GLN A 81 -5.27 21.30 -2.85
N GLY A 82 -5.33 20.00 -3.16
CA GLY A 82 -6.57 19.30 -3.55
C GLY A 82 -6.88 19.31 -5.05
N GLU A 83 -6.23 20.17 -5.84
CA GLU A 83 -6.49 20.31 -7.27
C GLU A 83 -5.48 19.53 -8.13
N ILE A 84 -5.93 19.03 -9.27
CA ILE A 84 -5.06 18.32 -10.22
C ILE A 84 -4.32 19.37 -11.06
N GLU A 85 -2.99 19.42 -10.97
CA GLU A 85 -2.21 20.50 -11.59
C GLU A 85 -2.16 20.42 -13.13
N LYS A 86 -2.16 19.22 -13.72
CA LYS A 86 -1.94 19.05 -15.18
C LYS A 86 -2.79 18.01 -15.89
N GLY A 87 -3.71 17.34 -15.20
CA GLY A 87 -4.53 16.23 -15.75
C GLY A 87 -3.74 15.01 -16.28
N GLN A 88 -2.43 15.12 -16.41
CA GLN A 88 -1.55 14.15 -17.05
C GLN A 88 -0.63 13.47 -16.05
N VAL A 89 -0.29 12.22 -16.34
CA VAL A 89 0.69 11.45 -15.57
C VAL A 89 2.08 12.02 -15.85
N GLY A 90 2.75 12.53 -14.81
CA GLY A 90 4.08 13.12 -14.87
C GLY A 90 5.12 12.33 -14.07
N LYS A 91 6.39 12.52 -14.41
CA LYS A 91 7.51 11.96 -13.66
C LYS A 91 7.64 12.64 -12.30
N ILE A 92 7.72 11.86 -11.22
CA ILE A 92 7.97 12.36 -9.86
C ILE A 92 9.45 12.76 -9.76
N LYS A 93 9.69 14.08 -9.78
CA LYS A 93 11.05 14.64 -9.72
C LYS A 93 11.65 14.49 -8.32
N GLY A 94 12.91 14.06 -8.26
CA GLY A 94 13.66 13.94 -7.01
C GLY A 94 13.29 12.71 -6.17
N ALA A 95 12.72 11.66 -6.78
CA ALA A 95 12.38 10.41 -6.07
C ALA A 95 13.58 9.81 -5.31
N SER A 96 14.81 10.00 -5.80
CA SER A 96 16.06 9.55 -5.15
C SER A 96 16.49 10.41 -3.97
N LYS A 97 15.90 11.60 -3.74
CA LYS A 97 16.25 12.45 -2.60
C LYS A 97 15.85 11.75 -1.31
N ARG A 98 16.82 11.47 -0.47
CA ARG A 98 16.63 10.85 0.84
C ARG A 98 16.05 11.83 1.84
N GLY A 99 15.13 11.35 2.66
CA GLY A 99 14.65 12.04 3.84
C GLY A 99 13.63 13.16 3.67
N VAL A 100 13.23 13.39 2.43
CA VAL A 100 12.26 14.44 2.05
C VAL A 100 10.85 13.87 1.92
N TRP A 101 10.73 12.58 1.61
CA TRP A 101 9.46 11.96 1.23
C TRP A 101 8.70 11.38 2.44
N GLN A 102 7.38 11.44 2.32
CA GLN A 102 6.38 10.78 3.15
C GLN A 102 5.34 10.12 2.23
N PHE A 103 4.56 9.19 2.77
CA PHE A 103 3.53 8.48 2.02
C PHE A 103 2.27 8.23 2.83
N ASP A 104 1.18 8.01 2.10
CA ASP A 104 -0.07 7.47 2.60
C ASP A 104 -0.47 6.30 1.68
N PHE A 105 -0.90 5.20 2.29
CA PHE A 105 -1.32 4.00 1.56
C PHE A 105 -2.47 4.24 0.61
N ASN A 106 -3.40 5.16 0.91
CA ASN A 106 -4.50 5.51 0.02
C ASN A 106 -5.27 4.29 -0.56
N ASN A 107 -5.43 3.21 0.23
CA ASN A 107 -6.06 1.96 -0.22
C ASN A 107 -5.36 1.28 -1.41
N ALA A 108 -4.06 1.50 -1.57
CA ALA A 108 -3.29 0.96 -2.69
C ALA A 108 -3.29 -0.58 -2.77
N PHE A 109 -3.43 -1.28 -1.64
CA PHE A 109 -3.37 -2.74 -1.58
C PHE A 109 -4.11 -3.28 -0.35
N ASN A 110 -4.38 -4.60 -0.39
CA ASN A 110 -4.95 -5.35 0.73
C ASN A 110 -3.83 -5.93 1.61
N LEU A 111 -4.08 -5.96 2.92
CA LEU A 111 -3.17 -6.60 3.88
C LEU A 111 -3.31 -8.13 3.84
N PRO A 112 -2.26 -8.89 4.15
CA PRO A 112 -2.36 -10.34 4.27
C PRO A 112 -3.40 -10.74 5.32
N LEU A 113 -4.30 -11.66 4.96
CA LEU A 113 -5.39 -12.12 5.83
C LEU A 113 -4.92 -12.65 7.20
N PRO A 114 -3.80 -13.41 7.33
CA PRO A 114 -3.36 -13.90 8.63
C PRO A 114 -3.04 -12.78 9.63
N LEU A 115 -2.33 -11.73 9.20
CA LEU A 115 -1.97 -10.60 10.06
C LEU A 115 -3.17 -9.70 10.35
N LEU A 116 -4.06 -9.55 9.36
CA LEU A 116 -5.33 -8.86 9.54
C LEU A 116 -6.20 -9.57 10.59
N ARG A 117 -6.34 -10.89 10.51
CA ARG A 117 -7.07 -11.71 11.49
C ARG A 117 -6.45 -11.63 12.88
N GLN A 118 -5.12 -11.71 13.00
CA GLN A 118 -4.45 -11.55 14.28
C GLN A 118 -4.78 -10.19 14.91
N LYS A 119 -4.62 -9.09 14.16
CA LYS A 119 -4.91 -7.74 14.66
C LYS A 119 -6.39 -7.52 15.00
N ILE A 120 -7.29 -8.12 14.23
CA ILE A 120 -8.74 -8.08 14.49
C ILE A 120 -9.09 -8.93 15.73
N SER A 121 -8.44 -10.07 15.94
CA SER A 121 -8.67 -10.92 17.12
C SER A 121 -8.19 -10.30 18.43
N GLU A 122 -7.19 -9.42 18.37
CA GLU A 122 -6.71 -8.63 19.51
C GLU A 122 -7.68 -7.49 19.90
N ASP A 123 -8.60 -7.12 19.01
CA ASP A 123 -9.52 -5.98 19.16
C ASP A 123 -10.97 -6.44 18.93
N GLY A 124 -11.64 -6.83 20.03
CA GLY A 124 -12.96 -7.48 19.99
C GLY A 124 -14.05 -6.69 19.24
N GLU A 125 -13.97 -5.37 19.19
CA GLU A 125 -14.90 -4.54 18.41
C GLU A 125 -14.68 -4.65 16.89
N LEU A 126 -13.42 -4.85 16.47
CA LEU A 126 -13.08 -5.08 15.07
C LEU A 126 -13.52 -6.46 14.59
N LEU A 127 -13.52 -7.46 15.48
CA LEU A 127 -13.95 -8.82 15.18
C LEU A 127 -15.44 -8.86 14.81
N ALA A 128 -16.29 -8.22 15.61
CA ALA A 128 -17.73 -8.12 15.32
C ALA A 128 -18.01 -7.43 13.97
N LYS A 129 -17.27 -6.36 13.64
CA LYS A 129 -17.38 -5.68 12.34
C LYS A 129 -16.88 -6.52 11.17
N TYR A 130 -15.82 -7.31 11.36
CA TYR A 130 -15.31 -8.22 10.33
C TYR A 130 -16.31 -9.35 10.04
N GLU A 131 -16.86 -9.97 11.09
CA GLU A 131 -17.87 -11.03 10.95
C GLU A 131 -19.13 -10.52 10.24
N GLN A 132 -19.60 -9.33 10.60
CA GLN A 132 -20.71 -8.68 9.91
C GLN A 132 -20.39 -8.40 8.43
N TRP A 133 -19.20 -7.86 8.13
CA TRP A 133 -18.78 -7.59 6.76
C TRP A 133 -18.65 -8.87 5.92
N VAL A 134 -18.17 -9.98 6.50
CA VAL A 134 -18.08 -11.28 5.82
C VAL A 134 -19.49 -11.82 5.50
N GLN A 135 -20.46 -11.63 6.39
CA GLN A 135 -21.86 -12.04 6.15
C GLN A 135 -22.56 -11.17 5.10
N GLU A 136 -22.15 -9.91 4.95
CA GLU A 136 -22.70 -8.96 3.96
C GLU A 136 -22.06 -9.10 2.56
N GLN A 137 -21.00 -9.89 2.40
CA GLN A 137 -20.44 -10.21 1.09
C GLN A 137 -21.36 -11.21 0.36
N PRO A 138 -21.91 -10.89 -0.83
CA PRO A 138 -22.61 -11.88 -1.63
C PRO A 138 -21.62 -13.00 -2.00
N ALA A 139 -22.05 -14.26 -1.86
CA ALA A 139 -21.28 -15.48 -2.04
C ALA A 139 -20.83 -15.71 -3.50
N HIS A 140 -20.03 -14.82 -4.06
CA HIS A 140 -19.55 -14.91 -5.44
C HIS A 140 -18.03 -15.12 -5.51
N GLU A 141 -17.51 -16.06 -4.71
CA GLU A 141 -16.21 -16.71 -4.95
C GLU A 141 -16.05 -17.98 -4.09
N GLN A 142 -17.12 -18.76 -3.94
CA GLN A 142 -17.02 -20.18 -3.59
C GLN A 142 -17.16 -21.02 -4.86
N GLU A 143 -16.17 -20.97 -5.75
CA GLU A 143 -15.86 -22.16 -6.54
C GLU A 143 -14.77 -22.94 -5.80
N SER A 144 -15.25 -23.92 -5.04
CA SER A 144 -14.46 -25.01 -4.49
C SER A 144 -13.80 -25.85 -5.60
N PRO A 145 -12.72 -26.57 -5.27
CA PRO A 145 -11.93 -27.34 -6.23
C PRO A 145 -12.73 -28.54 -6.73
N LYS A 146 -12.84 -28.71 -8.05
CA LYS A 146 -13.18 -30.01 -8.63
C LYS A 146 -11.89 -30.76 -8.93
N ALA A 147 -11.45 -31.52 -7.92
CA ALA A 147 -10.75 -32.76 -8.18
C ALA A 147 -11.68 -33.67 -9.00
N SER A 148 -11.16 -34.16 -10.12
CA SER A 148 -11.64 -35.39 -10.75
C SER A 148 -10.40 -36.18 -11.12
N GLU A 149 -10.01 -37.05 -10.20
CA GLU A 149 -9.48 -38.38 -10.53
C GLU A 149 -10.59 -39.16 -11.25
N GLU A 150 -10.22 -39.82 -12.34
CA GLU A 150 -10.82 -41.03 -12.97
C GLU A 150 -9.82 -41.34 -14.10
N GLU A 151 -8.76 -42.12 -13.86
CA GLU A 151 -8.67 -43.59 -13.91
C GLU A 151 -9.13 -44.24 -15.23
N GLU A 152 -8.17 -44.94 -15.85
CA GLU A 152 -8.25 -46.04 -16.84
C GLU A 152 -9.14 -45.93 -18.10
N SER A 153 -8.47 -45.91 -19.26
CA SER A 153 -8.47 -47.02 -20.25
C SER A 153 -7.39 -46.82 -21.32
#